data_AF-A0A426XVC8-F1
#
_entry.id   AF-A0A426XVC8-F1
#
_cell.length_a   1.000
_cell.length_b   1.000
_cell.length_c   1.000
_cell.angle_alpha   90.00
_cell.angle_beta   90.00
_cell.angle_gamma   90.00
#
_symmetry.space_group_name_H-M   'P 1'
#
loop_
_entity.id
_entity.type
_entity.pdbx_description
1 polymer ?
#
loop_
_entity_poly.entity_id
_entity_poly.type
_entity_poly.pdbx_seq_one_letter_code
_entity_poly.pdbx_strand_id
1 'polypeptide(L)'
;MYFKNSKLKYFCQSYWIQLKFNLVTHTQANGLPEVTYRAILEGLKRRVAGAQGTWVEKLPSILWASWTIPKTQMVESPYNLAFSTEVVLPPEVVFPTLRVEHFEEKASRFSLRENLDLIEELRPEAHL
;
A
#
# COMPACT_ATOMS: atom_id res chain seq x y z
N MET A 1 -4.35 6.66 21.32
CA MET A 1 -3.23 6.06 22.09
C MET A 1 -3.16 4.54 21.88
N TYR A 2 -3.36 4.05 20.64
CA TYR A 2 -3.49 2.60 20.34
C TYR A 2 -2.21 1.96 19.77
N PHE A 3 -1.28 2.77 19.26
CA PHE A 3 -0.05 2.28 18.61
C PHE A 3 1.16 2.16 19.55
N LYS A 4 1.03 2.54 20.83
CA LYS A 4 2.03 2.24 21.87
C LYS A 4 1.75 0.85 22.46
N ASN A 5 2.09 -0.19 21.71
CA ASN A 5 1.95 -1.58 22.12
C ASN A 5 3.30 -2.29 22.02
N SER A 6 3.69 -3.02 23.06
CA SER A 6 4.94 -3.79 23.09
C SER A 6 5.02 -4.82 21.96
N LYS A 7 3.91 -5.51 21.63
CA LYS A 7 3.85 -6.45 20.52
C LYS A 7 4.12 -5.79 19.17
N LEU A 8 3.55 -4.61 18.93
CA LEU A 8 3.79 -3.84 17.71
C LEU A 8 5.25 -3.37 17.63
N LYS A 9 5.83 -2.96 18.77
CA LYS A 9 7.24 -2.58 18.84
C LYS A 9 8.16 -3.74 18.46
N TYR A 10 7.93 -4.92 19.03
CA TYR A 10 8.71 -6.12 18.69
C TYR A 10 8.56 -6.51 17.22
N PHE A 11 7.34 -6.47 16.69
CA PHE A 11 7.09 -6.72 15.27
C PHE A 11 7.87 -5.74 14.36
N CYS A 12 7.82 -4.44 14.63
CA CYS A 12 8.58 -3.49 13.81
C CYS A 12 10.10 -3.71 13.93
N GLN A 13 10.61 -4.02 15.13
CA GLN A 13 12.02 -4.30 15.34
C GLN A 13 12.50 -5.57 14.60
N SER A 14 11.68 -6.62 14.51
CA SER A 14 12.04 -7.84 13.77
C SER A 14 12.22 -7.60 12.26
N TYR A 15 11.64 -6.53 11.72
CA TYR A 15 11.79 -6.10 10.33
C TYR A 15 12.65 -4.84 10.18
N TRP A 16 13.41 -4.45 11.21
CA TRP A 16 14.27 -3.26 11.21
C TRP A 16 13.52 -1.93 10.95
N ILE A 17 12.21 -1.90 11.22
CA ILE A 17 11.36 -0.72 11.06
C ILE A 17 11.46 0.16 12.31
N GLN A 18 11.88 1.41 12.13
CA GLN A 18 11.96 2.38 13.22
C GLN A 18 10.61 3.06 13.48
N LEU A 19 9.96 2.71 14.58
CA LEU A 19 8.77 3.40 15.07
C LEU A 19 9.15 4.77 15.69
N LYS A 20 8.76 5.85 15.03
CA LYS A 20 8.86 7.21 15.57
C LYS A 20 7.48 7.66 16.05
N PHE A 21 7.35 8.00 17.34
CA PHE A 21 6.12 8.56 17.90
C PHE A 21 6.29 10.07 18.06
N ASN A 22 5.51 10.85 17.32
CA ASN A 22 5.43 12.29 17.54
C ASN A 22 4.47 12.57 18.71
N LEU A 23 4.83 13.52 19.59
CA LEU A 23 3.89 14.02 20.59
C LEU A 23 2.73 14.72 19.89
N VAL A 24 1.52 14.55 20.43
CA VAL A 24 0.26 15.15 19.92
C VAL A 24 0.36 16.68 19.82
N THR A 25 1.31 17.31 20.50
CA THR A 25 1.52 18.76 20.56
C THR A 25 2.41 19.33 19.45
N HIS A 26 3.03 18.50 18.60
CA HIS A 26 3.91 18.97 17.51
C HIS A 26 3.16 19.08 16.18
N THR A 27 2.30 20.10 16.06
CA THR A 27 1.49 20.41 14.86
C THR A 27 2.33 20.71 13.61
N GLN A 28 3.58 21.12 13.79
CA GLN A 28 4.44 21.60 12.70
C GLN A 28 5.18 20.47 11.96
N ALA A 29 5.51 19.35 12.62
CA ALA A 29 6.22 18.22 12.01
C ALA A 29 5.30 17.28 11.20
N ASN A 30 3.99 17.39 11.40
CA ASN A 30 2.98 16.56 10.76
C ASN A 30 2.10 17.34 9.77
N GLY A 31 2.27 18.66 9.60
CA GLY A 31 1.28 19.54 8.96
C GLY A 31 0.81 19.09 7.57
N LEU A 32 1.73 18.92 6.61
CA LEU A 32 1.37 18.53 5.24
C LEU A 32 0.91 17.06 5.13
N PRO A 33 1.65 16.06 5.66
CA PRO A 33 1.21 14.66 5.61
C PRO A 33 -0.10 14.40 6.36
N GLU A 34 -0.36 15.10 7.47
CA GLU A 34 -1.55 14.92 8.30
C GLU A 34 -2.79 15.57 7.68
N VAL A 35 -2.66 16.71 7.00
CA VAL A 35 -3.78 17.30 6.24
C VAL A 35 -4.15 16.39 5.07
N THR A 36 -3.16 15.87 4.34
CA THR A 36 -3.39 14.90 3.25
C THR A 36 -4.00 13.60 3.77
N TYR A 37 -3.48 13.04 4.88
CA TYR A 37 -4.01 11.83 5.49
C TYR A 37 -5.43 12.03 6.02
N ARG A 38 -5.74 13.18 6.64
CA ARG A 38 -7.10 13.53 7.07
C ARG A 38 -8.06 13.61 5.89
N ALA A 39 -7.67 14.25 4.79
CA ALA A 39 -8.50 14.33 3.60
C ALA A 39 -8.76 12.93 2.98
N ILE A 40 -7.76 12.04 2.99
CA ILE A 40 -7.91 10.64 2.60
C ILE A 40 -8.92 9.93 3.50
N LEU A 41 -8.73 10.04 4.81
CA LEU A 41 -9.56 9.37 5.80
C LEU A 41 -11.01 9.83 5.72
N GLU A 42 -11.25 11.14 5.51
CA GLU A 42 -12.59 11.70 5.32
C GLU A 42 -13.23 11.23 4.00
N GLY A 43 -12.46 11.19 2.90
CA GLY A 43 -12.95 10.64 1.63
C GLY A 43 -13.31 9.16 1.72
N LEU A 44 -12.51 8.38 2.46
CA LEU A 44 -12.78 6.96 2.73
C LEU A 44 -14.03 6.79 3.60
N LYS A 45 -14.12 7.53 4.72
CA LYS A 45 -15.29 7.51 5.60
C LYS A 45 -16.58 7.80 4.85
N ARG A 46 -16.60 8.81 3.96
CA ARG A 46 -17.79 9.14 3.16
C ARG A 46 -18.22 8.00 2.25
N ARG A 47 -17.26 7.35 1.57
CA ARG A 47 -17.53 6.22 0.68
C ARG A 47 -17.98 4.97 1.45
N VAL A 48 -17.38 4.72 2.61
CA VAL A 48 -17.76 3.63 3.53
C VAL A 48 -19.17 3.88 4.10
N ALA A 49 -19.46 5.10 4.55
CA ALA A 49 -20.79 5.46 5.06
C ALA A 49 -21.88 5.34 3.98
N GLY A 50 -21.56 5.73 2.75
CA GLY A 50 -22.46 5.57 1.60
C GLY A 50 -22.70 4.11 1.18
N ALA A 51 -21.89 3.16 1.64
CA ALA A 51 -22.03 1.73 1.31
C ALA A 51 -23.00 0.96 2.23
N GLN A 52 -23.67 1.61 3.19
CA GLN A 52 -24.77 1.06 4.00
C GLN A 52 -24.56 -0.38 4.54
N GLY A 53 -23.34 -0.72 4.97
CA GLY A 53 -23.02 -2.06 5.51
C GLY A 53 -22.31 -3.01 4.54
N THR A 54 -22.40 -2.80 3.22
CA THR A 54 -21.63 -3.52 2.18
C THR A 54 -20.21 -2.98 2.00
N TRP A 55 -19.75 -2.16 2.94
CA TRP A 55 -18.49 -1.43 2.79
C TRP A 55 -17.27 -2.36 2.71
N VAL A 56 -17.34 -3.56 3.31
CA VAL A 56 -16.27 -4.57 3.25
C VAL A 56 -16.10 -5.08 1.82
N GLU A 57 -17.20 -5.38 1.12
CA GLU A 57 -17.19 -5.82 -0.27
C GLU A 57 -16.73 -4.70 -1.22
N LYS A 58 -17.04 -3.44 -0.88
CA LYS A 58 -16.64 -2.26 -1.67
C LYS A 58 -15.27 -1.71 -1.29
N LEU A 59 -14.68 -2.16 -0.19
CA LEU A 59 -13.43 -1.64 0.34
C LEU A 59 -12.28 -1.72 -0.68
N PRO A 60 -12.08 -2.83 -1.43
CA PRO A 60 -11.05 -2.90 -2.45
C PRO A 60 -11.21 -1.81 -3.51
N SER A 61 -12.43 -1.60 -4.02
CA SER A 61 -12.73 -0.58 -5.03
C SER A 61 -12.56 0.84 -4.50
N ILE A 62 -12.92 1.08 -3.23
CA ILE A 62 -12.76 2.37 -2.55
C ILE A 62 -11.27 2.70 -2.38
N LEU A 63 -10.45 1.72 -1.99
CA LEU A 63 -9.00 1.87 -1.87
C LEU A 63 -8.36 2.09 -3.23
N TRP A 64 -8.77 1.33 -4.25
CA TRP A 64 -8.30 1.48 -5.62
C TRP A 64 -8.53 2.90 -6.15
N ALA A 65 -9.76 3.40 -6.07
CA ALA A 65 -10.09 4.76 -6.49
C ALA A 65 -9.28 5.83 -5.73
N SER A 66 -8.91 5.55 -4.48
CA SER A 66 -8.09 6.47 -3.69
C SER A 66 -6.62 6.55 -4.12
N TRP A 67 -6.12 5.50 -4.78
CA TRP A 67 -4.73 5.39 -5.25
C TRP A 67 -4.56 5.88 -6.68
N THR A 68 -5.57 5.70 -7.52
CA THR A 68 -5.47 5.92 -8.97
C THR A 68 -5.98 7.27 -9.44
N ILE A 69 -6.81 7.95 -8.65
CA ILE A 69 -7.39 9.25 -9.03
C ILE A 69 -6.49 10.39 -8.54
N PRO A 70 -6.00 11.28 -9.45
CA PRO A 70 -5.32 12.51 -9.06
C PRO A 70 -6.23 13.37 -8.18
N LYS A 71 -5.69 13.94 -7.11
CA LYS A 71 -6.48 14.75 -6.18
C LYS A 71 -6.40 16.20 -6.60
N THR A 72 -7.42 17.00 -6.27
CA THR A 72 -7.43 18.45 -6.58
C THR A 72 -6.16 19.20 -6.09
N GLN A 73 -5.47 18.68 -5.07
CA GLN A 73 -4.21 19.24 -4.54
C GLN A 73 -2.94 18.54 -5.03
N MET A 74 -3.04 17.39 -5.71
CA MET A 74 -1.92 16.62 -6.24
C MET A 74 -2.08 16.48 -7.75
N VAL A 75 -1.15 17.05 -8.51
CA VAL A 75 -1.16 17.00 -9.98
C VAL A 75 -1.15 15.56 -10.49
N GLU A 76 -0.57 14.64 -9.71
CA GLU A 76 -0.46 13.22 -10.04
C GLU A 76 -1.20 12.34 -9.02
N SER A 77 -1.60 11.14 -9.46
CA SER A 77 -2.21 10.15 -8.56
C SER A 77 -1.17 9.66 -7.53
N PRO A 78 -1.59 9.26 -6.31
CA PRO A 78 -0.68 8.66 -5.34
C PRO A 78 0.08 7.44 -5.90
N TYR A 79 -0.53 6.66 -6.79
CA TYR A 79 0.12 5.55 -7.47
C TYR A 79 1.26 6.02 -8.38
N ASN A 80 1.01 7.03 -9.22
CA ASN A 80 2.04 7.61 -10.08
C ASN A 80 3.20 8.19 -9.25
N LEU A 81 2.91 8.82 -8.11
CA LEU A 81 3.93 9.34 -7.22
C LEU A 81 4.79 8.24 -6.55
N ALA A 82 4.20 7.08 -6.25
CA ALA A 82 4.89 5.97 -5.60
C ALA A 82 5.71 5.11 -6.57
N PHE A 83 5.22 4.94 -7.80
CA PHE A 83 5.78 4.00 -8.78
C PHE A 83 6.32 4.68 -10.04
N SER A 84 6.23 6.01 -10.13
CA SER A 84 6.69 6.84 -11.27
C SER A 84 6.16 6.37 -12.64
N THR A 85 4.99 5.73 -12.66
CA THR A 85 4.37 5.17 -13.85
C THR A 85 2.87 5.47 -13.84
N GLU A 86 2.29 5.69 -15.01
CA GLU A 86 0.86 5.92 -15.16
C GLU A 86 0.07 4.66 -14.77
N VAL A 87 -1.04 4.84 -14.04
CA VAL A 87 -1.92 3.73 -13.67
C VAL A 87 -2.49 3.09 -14.94
N VAL A 88 -1.95 1.94 -15.30
CA VAL A 88 -2.60 1.00 -16.20
C VAL A 88 -3.28 -0.05 -15.34
N LEU A 89 -4.61 -0.13 -15.41
CA LEU A 89 -5.36 -1.17 -14.72
C LEU A 89 -4.92 -2.52 -15.30
N PRO A 90 -4.30 -3.42 -14.51
CA PRO A 90 -3.95 -4.73 -15.01
C PRO A 90 -5.26 -5.46 -15.37
N PRO A 91 -5.37 -6.08 -16.56
CA PRO A 91 -6.58 -6.80 -16.96
C PRO A 91 -7.01 -7.86 -15.94
N GLU A 92 -6.08 -8.36 -15.11
CA GLU A 92 -6.30 -9.26 -13.98
C GLU A 92 -7.31 -8.74 -12.94
N VAL A 93 -7.48 -7.42 -12.83
CA VAL A 93 -8.42 -6.79 -11.90
C VAL A 93 -9.86 -6.81 -12.45
N VAL A 94 -10.01 -6.89 -13.77
CA VAL A 94 -11.31 -6.91 -14.46
C VAL A 94 -11.70 -8.34 -14.87
N PHE A 95 -10.70 -9.16 -15.20
CA PHE A 95 -10.84 -10.55 -15.62
C PHE A 95 -9.95 -11.43 -14.75
N PRO A 96 -10.50 -12.42 -14.03
CA PRO A 96 -9.67 -13.41 -13.37
C PRO A 96 -8.81 -14.10 -14.43
N THR A 97 -7.50 -13.91 -14.37
CA THR A 97 -6.58 -14.69 -15.21
C THR A 97 -6.35 -16.04 -14.55
N LEU A 98 -5.93 -17.04 -15.34
CA LEU A 98 -5.58 -18.36 -14.80
C LEU A 98 -4.58 -18.27 -13.63
N ARG A 99 -3.69 -17.26 -13.65
CA ARG A 99 -2.73 -16.98 -12.57
C ARG A 99 -3.41 -16.56 -11.26
N VAL A 100 -4.52 -15.83 -11.33
CA VAL A 100 -5.33 -15.42 -10.18
C VAL A 100 -6.25 -16.55 -9.73
N GLU A 101 -6.89 -17.25 -10.68
CA GLU A 101 -7.79 -18.37 -10.39
C GLU A 101 -7.07 -19.56 -9.72
N HIS A 102 -5.83 -19.83 -10.13
CA HIS A 102 -5.02 -20.93 -9.61
C HIS A 102 -3.90 -20.44 -8.68
N PHE A 103 -4.07 -19.25 -8.08
CA PHE A 103 -3.05 -18.70 -7.20
C PHE A 103 -2.88 -19.57 -5.94
N GLU A 104 -1.73 -20.23 -5.84
CA GLU A 104 -1.29 -20.88 -4.61
C GLU A 104 -0.20 -20.07 -3.92
N GLU A 105 -0.52 -19.53 -2.75
CA GLU A 105 0.40 -18.66 -1.98
C GLU A 105 1.74 -19.36 -1.71
N LYS A 106 1.72 -20.64 -1.34
CA LYS A 106 2.95 -21.40 -1.02
C LYS A 106 3.84 -21.57 -2.25
N ALA A 107 3.27 -21.96 -3.39
CA ALA A 107 3.99 -22.15 -4.63
C ALA A 107 4.54 -20.82 -5.17
N SER A 108 3.75 -19.75 -5.09
CA SER A 108 4.17 -18.40 -5.49
C SER A 108 5.32 -17.89 -4.61
N ARG A 109 5.25 -18.08 -3.29
CA ARG A 109 6.32 -17.67 -2.38
C ARG A 109 7.60 -18.48 -2.58
N PHE A 110 7.49 -19.75 -2.92
CA PHE A 110 8.64 -20.59 -3.27
C PHE A 110 9.30 -20.09 -4.57
N SER A 111 8.50 -19.91 -5.63
CA SER A 111 8.98 -19.41 -6.91
C SER A 111 9.59 -17.99 -6.80
N LEU A 112 9.04 -17.14 -5.92
CA LEU A 112 9.59 -15.81 -5.67
C LEU A 112 10.97 -15.88 -5.01
N ARG A 113 11.19 -16.83 -4.08
CA ARG A 113 12.50 -17.05 -3.48
C ARG A 113 13.51 -17.53 -4.51
N GLU A 114 13.15 -18.52 -5.32
CA GLU A 114 14.04 -18.98 -6.41
C GLU A 114 14.40 -17.85 -7.36
N ASN A 115 13.45 -17.00 -7.75
CA ASN A 115 13.75 -15.83 -8.60
C ASN A 115 14.70 -14.83 -7.92
N LEU A 116 14.55 -14.59 -6.62
CA LEU A 116 15.43 -13.69 -5.87
C LEU A 116 16.84 -14.27 -5.74
N ASP A 117 16.95 -15.59 -5.50
CA ASP A 117 18.21 -16.31 -5.43
C ASP A 117 18.91 -16.25 -6.81
N LEU A 118 18.19 -16.48 -7.90
CA LEU A 118 18.70 -16.36 -9.27
C LEU A 118 19.16 -14.93 -9.60
N ILE A 119 18.42 -13.90 -9.19
CA ILE A 119 18.83 -12.50 -9.38
C ILE A 119 20.12 -12.19 -8.58
N GLU A 120 20.27 -12.77 -7.40
CA GLU A 120 21.48 -12.62 -6.59
C GLU A 120 22.69 -13.33 -7.22
N GLU A 121 22.49 -14.52 -7.80
CA GLU A 121 23.52 -15.26 -8.54
C GLU A 121 23.95 -14.57 -9.84
N LEU A 122 23.03 -13.89 -10.54
CA LEU A 122 23.32 -13.17 -11.80
C LEU A 122 23.86 -11.74 -11.56
N ARG A 123 23.74 -11.20 -10.35
CA ARG A 123 24.28 -9.88 -9.95
C ARG A 123 25.77 -9.69 -10.27
N PRO A 124 26.68 -10.65 -10.01
CA PRO A 124 28.10 -10.50 -10.36
C PRO A 124 28.38 -10.42 -11.87
N GLU A 125 27.50 -10.96 -12.72
CA GLU A 125 27.69 -10.95 -14.18
C GLU A 125 27.33 -9.61 -14.81
N ALA A 126 26.44 -8.84 -14.17
CA ALA A 126 26.05 -7.50 -14.58
C ALA A 126 27.07 -6.40 -14.19
N HIS A 127 28.09 -6.75 -13.41
CA HIS A 127 29.16 -5.84 -12.96
C HIS A 127 30.50 -6.06 -13.68
N LEU A 128 30.50 -6.84 -14.76
CA LEU A 128 31.63 -7.03 -15.70
C LEU A 128 31.52 -6.11 -16.91
#